data_AF-A0A419ENT0-F1
#
_entry.id   AF-A0A419ENT0-F1
#
_cell.length_a   1.000
_cell.length_b   1.000
_cell.length_c   1.000
_cell.angle_alpha   90.00
_cell.angle_beta   90.00
_cell.angle_gamma   90.00
#
_symmetry.space_group_name_H-M   'P 1'
#
loop_
_entity.id
_entity.type
_entity.pdbx_description
1 polymer ?
#
loop_
_entity_poly.entity_id
_entity_poly.type
_entity_poly.pdbx_seq_one_letter_code
_entity_poly.pdbx_strand_id
1 'polypeptide(L)'
;MERKSITYKIGESEYIFSERNREDVCLSSLQERVRAQKFKFIQDNVKDGDHQLALLMDEMKKFYSGREIVLYVFSNQDEMYKAAYDSFKLKQPNISFEDFKKKIPEKEIMNIVELVNKLETPEEEDKKKAESESVKKSRKR
;
A
#
# COMPACT_ATOMS: atom_id res chain seq x y z
N MET A 1 7.58 19.93 -6.92
CA MET A 1 7.22 19.05 -8.04
C MET A 1 5.73 18.79 -7.98
N GLU A 2 5.07 18.73 -9.13
CA GLU A 2 3.66 18.35 -9.21
C GLU A 2 3.55 16.82 -9.07
N ARG A 3 2.68 16.34 -8.16
CA ARG A 3 2.49 14.91 -7.90
C ARG A 3 1.77 14.24 -9.06
N LYS A 4 2.19 13.02 -9.45
CA LYS A 4 1.42 12.24 -10.43
C LYS A 4 0.04 11.93 -9.87
N SER A 5 -0.96 11.85 -10.75
CA SER A 5 -2.33 11.53 -10.35
C SER A 5 -3.01 10.67 -11.41
N ILE A 6 -3.97 9.87 -10.99
CA ILE A 6 -4.83 9.06 -11.85
C ILE A 6 -6.30 9.36 -11.55
N THR A 7 -7.09 9.45 -12.61
CA THR A 7 -8.56 9.52 -12.49
C THR A 7 -9.12 8.11 -12.57
N TYR A 8 -9.94 7.74 -11.60
CA TYR A 8 -10.61 6.46 -11.51
C TYR A 8 -12.13 6.67 -11.53
N LYS A 9 -12.81 6.00 -12.46
CA LYS A 9 -14.25 6.17 -12.67
C LYS A 9 -15.03 5.03 -12.03
N ILE A 10 -16.01 5.38 -11.20
CA ILE A 10 -16.92 4.43 -10.55
C ILE A 10 -18.34 4.86 -10.89
N GLY A 11 -18.99 4.10 -11.78
CA GLY A 11 -20.28 4.51 -12.36
C GLY A 11 -20.14 5.82 -13.13
N GLU A 12 -20.91 6.84 -12.73
CA GLU A 12 -20.87 8.18 -13.33
C GLU A 12 -19.90 9.14 -12.62
N SER A 13 -19.35 8.74 -11.47
CA SER A 13 -18.47 9.59 -10.66
C SER A 13 -17.00 9.36 -11.00
N GLU A 14 -16.23 10.43 -11.01
CA GLU A 14 -14.78 10.42 -11.21
C GLU A 14 -14.06 10.81 -9.92
N TYR A 15 -13.06 10.02 -9.55
CA TYR A 15 -12.26 10.20 -8.34
C TYR A 15 -10.79 10.35 -8.73
N ILE A 16 -10.09 11.29 -8.11
CA ILE A 16 -8.67 11.53 -8.41
C ILE A 16 -7.83 10.99 -7.26
N PHE A 17 -6.87 10.14 -7.59
CA PHE A 17 -5.90 9.57 -6.65
C PHE A 17 -4.51 10.10 -7.02
N SER A 18 -3.75 10.56 -6.04
CA SER A 18 -2.40 11.07 -6.24
C SER A 18 -1.31 10.16 -5.69
N GLU A 19 -0.14 10.20 -6.31
CA GLU A 19 1.08 9.57 -5.81
C GLU A 19 1.36 9.99 -4.36
N ARG A 20 1.54 9.00 -3.48
CA ARG A 20 1.97 9.23 -2.10
C ARG A 20 3.49 9.12 -2.04
N ASN A 21 4.08 10.03 -1.29
CA ASN A 21 5.48 10.00 -0.91
C ASN A 21 5.63 9.35 0.46
N ARG A 22 6.89 9.10 0.85
CA ARG A 22 7.23 8.57 2.17
C ARG A 22 6.65 9.38 3.34
N GLU A 23 6.47 10.69 3.16
CA GLU A 23 5.91 11.60 4.17
C GLU A 23 4.41 11.43 4.38
N ASP A 24 3.68 10.92 3.37
CA ASP A 24 2.24 10.69 3.47
C ASP A 24 1.92 9.35 4.16
N VAL A 25 2.94 8.50 4.38
CA VAL A 25 2.80 7.16 4.94
C VAL A 25 3.52 7.07 6.28
N CYS A 26 2.75 6.90 7.37
CA CYS A 26 3.32 6.68 8.70
C CYS A 26 3.79 5.22 8.87
N LEU A 27 5.03 4.93 8.44
CA LEU A 27 5.61 3.59 8.47
C LEU A 27 5.68 2.98 9.89
N SER A 28 5.97 3.78 10.92
CA SER A 28 5.98 3.32 12.31
C SER A 28 4.61 2.79 12.73
N SER A 29 3.55 3.56 12.44
CA SER A 29 2.18 3.15 12.70
C SER A 29 1.78 1.88 11.94
N LEU A 30 2.24 1.72 10.69
CA LEU A 30 2.00 0.49 9.92
C LEU A 30 2.70 -0.71 10.56
N GLN A 31 3.96 -0.57 11.00
CA GLN A 31 4.66 -1.64 11.71
C GLN A 31 3.96 -2.06 13.00
N GLU A 32 3.44 -1.10 13.77
CA GLU A 32 2.68 -1.39 14.98
C GLU A 32 1.39 -2.15 14.68
N ARG A 33 0.68 -1.80 13.59
CA ARG A 33 -0.54 -2.51 13.20
C ARG A 33 -0.27 -3.94 12.71
N VAL A 34 0.80 -4.15 11.93
CA VAL A 34 1.27 -5.50 11.55
C VAL A 34 1.56 -6.31 12.82
N ARG A 35 2.32 -5.72 13.76
CA ARG A 35 2.68 -6.36 15.03
C ARG A 35 1.46 -6.72 15.85
N ALA A 36 0.51 -5.82 15.99
CA ALA A 36 -0.73 -6.07 16.72
C ALA A 36 -1.52 -7.23 16.12
N GLN A 37 -1.58 -7.34 14.78
CA GLN A 37 -2.22 -8.48 14.12
C GLN A 37 -1.49 -9.80 14.42
N LYS A 38 -0.16 -9.80 14.38
CA LYS A 38 0.65 -10.99 14.70
C LYS A 38 0.52 -11.40 16.16
N PHE A 39 0.53 -10.44 17.09
CA PHE A 39 0.32 -10.71 18.51
C PHE A 39 -1.02 -11.37 18.74
N LYS A 40 -2.09 -10.81 18.17
CA LYS A 40 -3.43 -11.38 18.26
C LYS A 40 -3.46 -12.81 17.73
N PHE A 41 -2.85 -13.05 16.57
CA PHE A 41 -2.75 -14.40 16.01
C PHE A 41 -2.03 -15.38 16.95
N ILE A 42 -0.89 -14.98 17.53
CA ILE A 42 -0.13 -15.80 18.48
C ILE A 42 -0.99 -16.11 19.73
N GLN A 43 -1.64 -15.09 20.31
CA GLN A 43 -2.51 -15.23 21.48
C GLN A 43 -3.70 -16.16 21.20
N ASP A 44 -4.31 -16.04 20.03
CA ASP A 44 -5.48 -16.82 19.65
C ASP A 44 -5.14 -18.29 19.36
N ASN A 45 -3.94 -18.58 18.85
CA ASN A 45 -3.60 -19.89 18.27
C ASN A 45 -2.53 -20.69 19.04
N VAL A 46 -1.71 -20.07 19.89
CA VAL A 46 -0.67 -20.74 20.66
C VAL A 46 -1.12 -20.87 22.12
N LYS A 47 -1.28 -22.11 22.61
CA LYS A 47 -1.83 -22.38 23.95
C LYS A 47 -0.76 -22.68 25.00
N ASP A 48 0.41 -23.12 24.58
CA ASP A 48 1.55 -23.28 25.47
C ASP A 48 2.09 -21.90 25.90
N GLY A 49 2.12 -21.64 27.20
CA GLY A 49 2.40 -20.31 27.75
C GLY A 49 3.83 -19.85 27.49
N ASP A 50 4.81 -20.74 27.66
CA ASP A 50 6.23 -20.42 27.45
C ASP A 50 6.53 -20.20 25.96
N HIS A 51 5.99 -21.04 25.09
CA HIS A 51 6.10 -20.87 23.64
C HIS A 51 5.39 -19.60 23.15
N GLN A 52 4.19 -19.31 23.68
CA GLN A 52 3.47 -18.08 23.36
C GLN A 52 4.31 -16.85 23.75
N LEU A 53 4.86 -16.84 24.96
CA LEU A 53 5.69 -15.74 25.46
C LEU A 53 6.95 -15.55 24.59
N ALA A 54 7.62 -16.64 24.23
CA ALA A 54 8.80 -16.59 23.37
C ALA A 54 8.50 -15.96 22.00
N LEU A 55 7.39 -16.36 21.36
CA LEU A 55 6.97 -15.80 20.07
C LEU A 55 6.59 -14.32 20.16
N LEU A 56 5.89 -13.90 21.23
CA LEU A 56 5.55 -12.50 21.44
C LEU A 56 6.80 -11.63 21.63
N MET A 57 7.79 -12.13 22.37
CA MET A 57 9.07 -11.41 22.56
C MET A 57 9.87 -11.28 21.27
N ASP A 58 9.84 -12.29 20.40
CA ASP A 58 10.48 -12.22 19.08
C ASP A 58 9.80 -11.15 18.20
N GLU A 59 8.47 -11.19 18.16
CA GLU A 59 7.67 -10.27 17.35
C GLU A 59 7.77 -8.80 17.86
N MET A 60 7.98 -8.57 19.16
CA MET A 60 8.28 -7.24 19.72
C MET A 60 9.53 -6.61 19.12
N LYS A 61 10.57 -7.42 18.87
CA LYS A 61 11.86 -6.95 18.37
C LYS A 61 11.90 -6.87 16.84
N LYS A 62 10.89 -7.41 16.17
CA LYS A 62 10.86 -7.50 14.72
C LYS A 62 10.65 -6.13 14.07
N PHE A 63 11.50 -5.85 13.10
CA PHE A 63 11.34 -4.76 12.15
C PHE A 63 10.86 -5.33 10.82
N TYR A 64 9.68 -4.90 10.36
CA TYR A 64 9.09 -5.44 9.13
C TYR A 64 9.69 -4.79 7.89
N SER A 65 9.97 -5.63 6.90
CA SER A 65 10.35 -5.16 5.57
C SER A 65 9.19 -4.45 4.87
N GLY A 66 9.50 -3.59 3.89
CA GLY A 66 8.48 -2.96 3.06
C GLY A 66 7.56 -3.97 2.37
N ARG A 67 8.11 -5.14 1.98
CA ARG A 67 7.33 -6.24 1.39
C ARG A 67 6.32 -6.82 2.38
N GLU A 68 6.72 -7.06 3.63
CA GLU A 68 5.80 -7.56 4.67
C GLU A 68 4.69 -6.55 4.96
N ILE A 69 5.01 -5.25 5.00
CA ILE A 69 4.03 -4.17 5.17
C ILE A 69 3.04 -4.15 4.01
N VAL A 70 3.53 -4.25 2.76
CA VAL A 70 2.66 -4.30 1.58
C VAL A 70 1.74 -5.51 1.64
N LEU A 71 2.27 -6.71 1.93
CA LEU A 71 1.45 -7.93 2.08
C LEU A 71 0.39 -7.77 3.17
N TYR A 72 0.74 -7.13 4.29
CA TYR A 72 -0.22 -6.83 5.35
C TYR A 72 -1.35 -5.92 4.87
N VAL A 73 -1.01 -4.82 4.19
CA VAL A 73 -2.00 -3.88 3.63
C VAL A 73 -2.95 -4.62 2.68
N PHE A 74 -2.44 -5.43 1.75
CA PHE A 74 -3.28 -6.20 0.83
C PHE A 74 -4.11 -7.31 1.52
N SER A 75 -3.67 -7.80 2.69
CA SER A 75 -4.41 -8.78 3.48
C SER A 75 -5.50 -8.18 4.38
N ASN A 76 -5.50 -6.85 4.56
CA ASN A 76 -6.40 -6.15 5.47
C ASN A 76 -7.18 -5.07 4.73
N GLN A 77 -8.48 -5.30 4.57
CA GLN A 77 -9.37 -4.40 3.84
C GLN A 77 -9.40 -2.97 4.40
N ASP A 78 -9.38 -2.79 5.73
CA ASP A 78 -9.37 -1.46 6.33
C ASP A 78 -8.07 -0.71 6.03
N GLU A 79 -6.95 -1.43 5.92
CA GLU A 79 -5.66 -0.86 5.52
C GLU A 79 -5.62 -0.53 4.02
N MET A 80 -6.26 -1.32 3.16
CA MET A 80 -6.45 -0.96 1.76
C MET A 80 -7.26 0.34 1.62
N TYR A 81 -8.34 0.48 2.40
CA TYR A 81 -9.11 1.72 2.45
C TYR A 81 -8.27 2.92 2.89
N LYS A 82 -7.49 2.78 3.97
CA LYS A 82 -6.59 3.84 4.43
C LYS A 82 -5.57 4.21 3.37
N ALA A 83 -4.96 3.21 2.72
CA ALA A 83 -3.98 3.42 1.67
C ALA A 83 -4.55 4.23 0.50
N ALA A 84 -5.74 3.87 0.01
CA ALA A 84 -6.42 4.61 -1.05
C ALA A 84 -6.88 6.01 -0.58
N TYR A 85 -7.36 6.13 0.65
CA TYR A 85 -7.78 7.42 1.23
C TYR A 85 -6.61 8.39 1.36
N ASP A 86 -5.44 7.91 1.81
CA ASP A 86 -4.25 8.72 1.92
C ASP A 86 -3.82 9.31 0.57
N SER A 87 -4.07 8.58 -0.52
CA SER A 87 -3.86 9.07 -1.89
C SER A 87 -4.96 10.06 -2.33
N PHE A 88 -6.22 9.76 -2.02
CA PHE A 88 -7.38 10.58 -2.39
C PHE A 88 -7.40 11.96 -1.69
N LYS A 89 -7.16 11.99 -0.38
CA LYS A 89 -7.24 13.21 0.43
C LYS A 89 -6.25 14.30 0.00
N LEU A 90 -5.22 13.95 -0.76
CA LEU A 90 -4.25 14.90 -1.31
C LEU A 90 -4.88 15.87 -2.31
N LYS A 91 -5.93 15.46 -3.02
CA LYS A 91 -6.69 16.31 -3.95
C LYS A 91 -8.07 16.68 -3.41
N GLN A 92 -8.59 15.93 -2.44
CA GLN A 92 -9.86 16.22 -1.77
C GLN A 92 -9.74 16.22 -0.23
N PRO A 93 -9.03 17.19 0.37
CA PRO A 93 -8.72 17.19 1.80
C PRO A 93 -9.94 17.35 2.72
N ASN A 94 -11.06 17.86 2.18
CA ASN A 94 -12.28 18.12 2.95
C ASN A 94 -13.18 16.89 3.11
N ILE A 95 -12.83 15.75 2.52
CA ILE A 95 -13.62 14.52 2.62
C ILE A 95 -13.04 13.68 3.75
N SER A 96 -13.89 13.31 4.71
CA SER A 96 -13.50 12.42 5.81
C SER A 96 -13.27 10.99 5.32
N PHE A 97 -12.53 10.20 6.09
CA PHE A 97 -12.31 8.78 5.79
C PHE A 97 -13.62 7.98 5.73
N GLU A 98 -14.58 8.31 6.60
CA GLU A 98 -15.89 7.65 6.63
C GLU A 98 -16.73 7.98 5.39
N ASP A 99 -16.65 9.22 4.91
CA ASP A 99 -17.33 9.61 3.67
C ASP A 99 -16.67 9.00 2.44
N PHE A 100 -15.35 8.85 2.47
CA PHE A 100 -14.61 8.13 1.43
C PHE A 100 -15.05 6.66 1.33
N LYS A 101 -15.15 5.95 2.47
CA LYS A 101 -15.65 4.56 2.50
C LYS A 101 -17.04 4.39 1.90
N LYS A 102 -17.94 5.35 2.12
CA LYS A 102 -19.29 5.33 1.54
C LYS A 102 -19.29 5.55 0.02
N LYS A 103 -18.30 6.28 -0.51
CA LYS A 103 -18.18 6.61 -1.94
C LYS A 103 -17.50 5.52 -2.75
N ILE A 104 -16.56 4.79 -2.13
CA ILE A 104 -15.76 3.77 -2.82
C ILE A 104 -16.27 2.37 -2.49
N PRO A 105 -16.87 1.65 -3.47
CA PRO A 105 -17.31 0.28 -3.26
C PRO A 105 -16.14 -0.62 -2.92
N GLU A 106 -16.36 -1.55 -1.99
CA GLU A 106 -15.36 -2.52 -1.53
C GLU A 106 -14.69 -3.28 -2.68
N LYS A 107 -15.48 -3.71 -3.67
CA LYS A 107 -14.97 -4.42 -4.85
C LYS A 107 -13.93 -3.66 -5.67
N GLU A 108 -13.90 -2.32 -5.56
CA GLU A 108 -12.97 -1.48 -6.32
C GLU A 108 -11.69 -1.16 -5.53
N ILE A 109 -11.66 -1.40 -4.22
CA ILE A 109 -10.57 -0.91 -3.38
C ILE A 109 -9.21 -1.52 -3.75
N MET A 110 -9.21 -2.81 -4.09
CA MET A 110 -8.01 -3.54 -4.51
C MET A 110 -7.43 -2.92 -5.79
N ASN A 111 -8.29 -2.67 -6.79
CA ASN A 111 -7.89 -2.04 -8.05
C ASN A 111 -7.30 -0.65 -7.81
N ILE A 112 -7.93 0.15 -6.95
CA ILE A 112 -7.47 1.50 -6.62
C ILE A 112 -6.09 1.45 -5.93
N VAL A 113 -5.90 0.58 -4.95
CA VAL A 113 -4.62 0.43 -4.25
C VAL A 113 -3.51 -0.04 -5.19
N GLU A 114 -3.81 -0.94 -6.13
CA GLU A 114 -2.85 -1.34 -7.17
C GLU A 114 -2.45 -0.18 -8.07
N LEU A 115 -3.41 0.66 -8.48
CA LEU A 115 -3.14 1.85 -9.30
C LEU A 115 -2.28 2.86 -8.53
N VAL A 116 -2.59 3.10 -7.25
CA VAL A 116 -1.80 3.98 -6.38
C VAL A 116 -0.37 3.44 -6.25
N ASN A 117 -0.20 2.14 -6.01
CA ASN A 117 1.14 1.55 -5.93
C ASN A 117 1.91 1.67 -7.26
N LYS A 118 1.23 1.52 -8.41
CA LYS A 118 1.85 1.73 -9.74
C LYS A 118 2.32 3.17 -9.94
N LEU A 119 1.61 4.17 -9.41
CA LEU A 119 2.06 5.56 -9.44
C LEU A 119 3.35 5.77 -8.64
N GLU A 120 3.50 5.05 -7.54
CA GLU A 120 4.61 5.17 -6.58
C GLU A 120 5.84 4.34 -6.96
N THR A 121 5.65 3.25 -7.69
CA THR A 121 6.74 2.47 -8.25
C THR A 121 7.18 3.07 -9.57
N PRO A 122 8.43 3.52 -9.74
CA PRO A 122 8.94 3.87 -11.06
C PRO A 122 8.86 2.62 -11.94
N GLU A 123 8.15 2.70 -13.06
CA GLU A 123 7.95 1.59 -13.99
C GLU A 123 9.30 0.94 -14.35
N GLU A 124 9.43 -0.36 -14.15
CA GLU A 124 10.48 -1.16 -14.80
C GLU A 124 10.30 -1.20 -16.34
N GLU A 125 9.18 -0.68 -16.87
CA GLU A 125 8.94 -0.59 -18.31
C GLU A 125 9.92 0.35 -19.04
N ASP A 126 10.42 1.39 -18.37
CA ASP A 126 11.44 2.28 -18.95
C ASP A 126 12.83 1.62 -19.03
N LYS A 127 13.15 0.67 -18.13
CA LYS A 127 14.40 -0.10 -18.23
C LYS A 127 14.39 -1.08 -19.41
N LYS A 128 13.25 -1.74 -19.67
CA LYS A 128 13.11 -2.66 -20.82
C LYS A 128 13.08 -1.92 -22.16
N LYS A 129 12.53 -0.72 -22.24
CA LYS A 129 12.63 0.14 -23.45
C LYS A 129 14.05 0.69 -23.65
N ALA A 130 14.74 1.15 -22.60
CA ALA A 130 16.10 1.65 -22.71
C ALA A 130 17.14 0.56 -23.09
N GLU A 131 16.98 -0.67 -22.60
CA GLU A 131 17.83 -1.81 -23.00
C GLU A 131 17.53 -2.29 -24.42
N SER A 132 16.27 -2.26 -24.87
CA SER A 132 15.92 -2.68 -26.24
C SER A 132 16.26 -1.64 -27.31
N GLU A 133 16.37 -0.35 -26.98
CA GLU A 133 16.88 0.68 -27.89
C GLU A 133 18.42 0.77 -27.93
N SER A 134 19.10 0.53 -26.82
CA SER A 134 20.58 0.50 -26.78
C SER A 134 21.16 -0.72 -27.52
N VAL A 135 20.47 -1.86 -27.51
CA VAL A 135 20.84 -3.07 -28.29
C VAL A 135 20.59 -2.90 -29.80
N LYS A 136 19.65 -2.04 -30.21
CA LYS A 136 19.39 -1.77 -31.65
C LYS A 136 20.40 -0.79 -32.26
N LYS A 137 20.98 0.14 -31.48
CA LYS A 137 22.02 1.06 -31.97
C LYS A 137 23.41 0.42 -32.08
N SER A 138 23.71 -0.62 -31.31
CA SER A 138 25.01 -1.31 -31.35
C SER A 138 25.16 -2.33 -32.48
N ARG A 139 24.07 -2.72 -33.16
CA ARG A 139 24.08 -3.67 -34.30
C ARG A 139 24.11 -3.01 -35.68
N LYS A 140 24.34 -1.69 -35.76
CA LYS A 140 24.31 -0.91 -37.01
C LYS A 140 25.62 -0.17 -37.31
N ARG A 141 26.76 -0.76 -36.94
CA ARG A 141 28.09 -0.34 -37.38
C ARG A 141 28.80 -1.50 -38.05
#